data_AF-A0A291VN34-F1
#
_entry.id   AF-A0A291VN34-F1
#
_cell.length_a   1.000
_cell.length_b   1.000
_cell.length_c   1.000
_cell.angle_alpha   90.00
_cell.angle_beta   90.00
_cell.angle_gamma   90.00
#
_symmetry.space_group_name_H-M   'P 1'
#
loop_
_entity.id
_entity.type
_entity.pdbx_description
1 polymer ?
#
loop_
_entity_poly.entity_id
_entity_poly.type
_entity_poly.pdbx_seq_one_letter_code
_entity_poly.pdbx_strand_id
1 'polypeptide(L)'
;MMDDEISSSPPLWRKILHGILDDLLNSLGYPATLRRRLNNGILPVSHPQLRNTFWLRSVVCWQTWLEYEKHCIRYLRLGHDGDYDYLQRHIPQLDGLINSETSESFCCDITAVGGLSASSDCDQELSSLDAFAQQYCQELAIPLTRDRLNRNLSHHGLRLSEMVFNQFTWMPARLYWNNVDGAHHFAAARFLATQLSQPVSLTGQLNTYSINPQKIRQLTAQWDLFLVPEGIVYGEFKDALLRLKCPFGVSNPPHWENGDEQHFRVIWLERHQTAPARVSRLQAQAGFPSLSQQLSELK
;
A
#
# COMPACT_ATOMS: atom_id res chain seq x y z
N MET A 1 32.62 7.95 42.85
CA MET A 1 32.06 9.30 42.66
C MET A 1 32.54 9.73 41.28
N MET A 2 31.58 9.92 40.37
CA MET A 2 31.69 10.52 39.03
C MET A 2 32.62 9.85 38.01
N ASP A 3 32.03 8.98 37.18
CA ASP A 3 32.43 8.84 35.78
C ASP A 3 31.64 9.88 34.98
N ASP A 4 32.34 10.92 34.54
CA ASP A 4 31.82 11.96 33.65
C ASP A 4 31.75 11.40 32.21
N GLU A 5 30.55 11.01 31.77
CA GLU A 5 30.25 10.90 30.34
C GLU A 5 30.22 12.30 29.71
N ILE A 6 31.37 12.76 29.23
CA ILE A 6 31.47 13.97 28.41
C ILE A 6 30.84 13.69 27.04
N SER A 7 29.54 13.97 26.94
CA SER A 7 28.84 14.15 25.67
C SER A 7 29.39 15.39 24.96
N SER A 8 30.46 15.20 24.18
CA SER A 8 31.08 16.28 23.40
C SER A 8 30.26 16.57 22.14
N SER A 9 29.32 17.52 22.26
CA SER A 9 28.68 18.11 21.09
C SER A 9 29.75 18.76 20.18
N PRO A 10 29.75 18.52 18.86
CA PRO A 10 30.78 19.05 17.97
C PRO A 10 30.79 20.59 17.97
N PRO A 11 31.97 21.22 17.93
CA PRO A 11 32.10 22.66 18.07
C PRO A 11 31.40 23.43 16.94
N LEU A 12 30.82 24.59 17.29
CA LEU A 12 29.92 25.36 16.44
C LEU A 12 30.50 25.70 15.04
N TRP A 13 31.80 25.99 14.98
CA TRP A 13 32.52 26.31 13.73
C TRP A 13 32.55 25.12 12.75
N ARG A 14 32.60 23.87 13.25
CA ARG A 14 32.48 22.68 12.39
C ARG A 14 31.09 22.60 11.79
N LYS A 15 30.03 22.89 12.54
CA LYS A 15 28.65 22.90 12.02
C LYS A 15 28.48 23.93 10.90
N ILE A 16 29.09 25.11 11.05
CA ILE A 16 29.08 26.17 10.03
C ILE A 16 29.83 25.73 8.76
N LEU A 17 31.05 25.19 8.88
CA LEU A 17 31.81 24.67 7.73
C LEU A 17 31.06 23.57 6.97
N HIS A 18 30.43 22.63 7.71
CA HIS A 18 29.61 21.60 7.09
C HIS A 18 28.39 22.20 6.37
N GLY A 19 27.78 23.26 6.90
CA GLY A 19 26.70 23.97 6.22
C GLY A 19 27.13 24.60 4.90
N ILE A 20 28.28 25.27 4.88
CA ILE A 20 28.82 25.90 3.66
C ILE A 20 29.20 24.84 2.62
N LEU A 21 29.84 23.75 3.04
CA LEU A 21 30.18 22.64 2.16
C LEU A 21 28.92 21.97 1.59
N ASP A 22 27.90 21.77 2.42
CA ASP A 22 26.61 21.23 1.98
C ASP A 22 25.97 22.13 0.93
N ASP A 23 25.93 23.45 1.15
CA ASP A 23 25.34 24.39 0.19
C ASP A 23 26.10 24.39 -1.15
N LEU A 24 27.43 24.31 -1.12
CA LEU A 24 28.25 24.15 -2.33
C LEU A 24 27.91 22.84 -3.05
N LEU A 25 27.90 21.71 -2.34
CA LEU A 25 27.60 20.40 -2.92
C LEU A 25 26.18 20.33 -3.48
N ASN A 26 25.19 20.89 -2.76
CA ASN A 26 23.81 20.99 -3.21
C ASN A 26 23.71 21.82 -4.50
N SER A 27 24.45 22.94 -4.60
CA SER A 27 24.47 23.77 -5.82
C SER A 27 25.06 23.02 -7.03
N LEU A 28 25.95 22.07 -6.80
CA LEU A 28 26.50 21.14 -7.80
C LEU A 28 25.60 19.92 -8.04
N GLY A 29 24.40 19.91 -7.46
CA GLY A 29 23.40 18.86 -7.59
C GLY A 29 23.65 17.64 -6.71
N TYR A 30 24.56 17.68 -5.74
CA TYR A 30 24.80 16.56 -4.81
C TYR A 30 23.94 16.74 -3.54
N PRO A 31 23.12 15.75 -3.14
CA PRO A 31 22.17 15.87 -2.04
C PRO A 31 22.84 15.82 -0.65
N ALA A 32 23.74 16.76 -0.36
CA ALA A 32 24.57 16.77 0.84
C ALA A 32 23.75 17.03 2.11
N THR A 33 22.85 18.01 2.07
CA THR A 33 21.96 18.28 3.22
C THR A 33 21.00 17.13 3.50
N LEU A 34 20.44 16.53 2.45
CA LEU A 34 19.57 15.36 2.59
C LEU A 34 20.34 14.18 3.22
N ARG A 35 21.56 13.89 2.73
CA ARG A 35 22.42 12.84 3.28
C ARG A 35 22.76 13.10 4.75
N ARG A 36 23.09 14.33 5.12
CA ARG A 36 23.39 14.69 6.50
C ARG A 36 22.16 14.51 7.41
N ARG A 37 20.98 14.94 6.97
CA ARG A 37 19.72 14.76 7.73
C ARG A 37 19.40 13.28 7.94
N LEU A 38 19.65 12.44 6.95
CA LEU A 38 19.53 10.98 7.06
C LEU A 38 20.52 10.40 8.08
N ASN A 39 21.81 10.74 7.94
CA ASN A 39 22.86 10.23 8.83
C ASN A 39 22.67 10.65 10.29
N ASN A 40 22.03 11.81 10.52
CA ASN A 40 21.75 12.33 11.86
C ASN A 40 20.41 11.84 12.44
N GLY A 41 19.66 11.00 11.71
CA GLY A 41 18.36 10.49 12.16
C GLY A 41 17.21 11.51 12.14
N ILE A 42 17.41 12.68 11.53
CA ILE A 42 16.37 13.73 11.40
C ILE A 42 15.27 13.28 10.43
N LEU A 43 15.65 12.49 9.42
CA LEU A 43 14.73 11.88 8.46
C LEU A 43 14.66 10.38 8.76
N PRO A 44 13.70 9.93 9.59
CA PRO A 44 13.57 8.51 9.92
C PRO A 44 13.11 7.73 8.69
N VAL A 45 13.73 6.57 8.50
CA VAL A 45 13.28 5.57 7.52
C VAL A 45 12.22 4.72 8.21
N SER A 46 10.99 4.78 7.71
CA SER A 46 9.87 3.98 8.19
C SER A 46 9.32 3.13 7.06
N HIS A 47 8.88 1.93 7.39
CA HIS A 47 8.28 1.00 6.45
C HIS A 47 6.80 0.85 6.80
N PRO A 48 5.90 0.97 5.81
CA PRO A 48 4.49 0.68 6.06
C PRO A 48 4.33 -0.77 6.47
N GLN A 49 3.54 -1.02 7.51
CA GLN A 49 3.16 -2.38 7.88
C GLN A 49 2.00 -2.84 6.98
N LEU A 50 2.30 -3.70 5.99
CA LEU A 50 1.27 -4.39 5.23
C LEU A 50 0.97 -5.74 5.89
N ARG A 51 -0.26 -5.92 6.36
CA ARG A 51 -0.70 -7.15 7.01
C ARG A 51 -1.45 -8.01 6.00
N ASN A 52 -1.02 -9.25 5.82
CA ASN A 52 -1.68 -10.20 4.94
C ASN A 52 -2.75 -11.00 5.71
N THR A 53 -3.94 -10.43 5.87
CA THR A 53 -5.10 -11.10 6.48
C THR A 53 -6.03 -11.69 5.43
N PHE A 54 -7.10 -12.38 5.83
CA PHE A 54 -8.16 -12.80 4.89
C PHE A 54 -9.13 -11.69 4.50
N TRP A 55 -9.03 -10.51 5.12
CA TRP A 55 -9.92 -9.39 4.81
C TRP A 55 -9.55 -8.74 3.48
N LEU A 56 -10.56 -8.37 2.68
CA LEU A 56 -10.40 -7.58 1.45
C LEU A 56 -9.69 -6.27 1.75
N ARG A 57 -9.95 -5.71 2.93
CA ARG A 57 -9.37 -4.48 3.44
C ARG A 57 -7.83 -4.50 3.51
N SER A 58 -7.23 -5.70 3.63
CA SER A 58 -5.77 -5.91 3.57
C SER A 58 -5.20 -5.92 2.14
N VAL A 59 -6.02 -5.86 1.10
CA VAL A 59 -5.59 -5.81 -0.30
C VAL A 59 -5.24 -4.37 -0.68
N VAL A 60 -4.03 -4.17 -1.21
CA VAL A 60 -3.66 -2.87 -1.80
C VAL A 60 -4.52 -2.59 -3.02
N CYS A 61 -5.28 -1.49 -2.94
CA CYS A 61 -6.24 -1.05 -3.95
C CYS A 61 -5.55 -0.24 -5.05
N TRP A 62 -4.74 -0.91 -5.85
CA TRP A 62 -4.09 -0.30 -7.04
C TRP A 62 -5.11 0.20 -8.06
N GLN A 63 -6.28 -0.43 -8.13
CA GLN A 63 -7.34 -0.10 -9.09
C GLN A 63 -7.96 1.28 -8.87
N THR A 64 -7.91 1.80 -7.65
CA THR A 64 -8.42 3.14 -7.30
C THR A 64 -7.29 4.15 -7.03
N TRP A 65 -6.04 3.80 -7.36
CA TRP A 65 -4.90 4.65 -7.01
C TRP A 65 -4.91 5.95 -7.81
N LEU A 66 -5.14 7.06 -7.09
CA LEU A 66 -5.30 8.41 -7.63
C LEU A 66 -6.47 8.58 -8.61
N GLU A 67 -7.46 7.69 -8.57
CA GLU A 67 -8.64 7.79 -9.44
C GLU A 67 -9.44 9.07 -9.16
N TYR A 68 -9.65 9.40 -7.88
CA TYR A 68 -10.34 10.62 -7.45
C TYR A 68 -9.61 11.90 -7.90
N GLU A 69 -8.28 11.88 -7.83
CA GLU A 69 -7.40 12.95 -8.30
C GLU A 69 -7.24 12.96 -9.83
N LYS A 70 -7.98 12.12 -10.57
CA LYS A 70 -7.89 11.97 -12.03
C LYS A 70 -6.45 11.74 -12.48
N HIS A 71 -5.77 10.83 -11.78
CA HIS A 71 -4.38 10.44 -12.01
C HIS A 71 -3.39 11.63 -11.99
N CYS A 72 -3.73 12.68 -11.26
CA CYS A 72 -2.87 13.84 -11.12
C CYS A 72 -2.14 13.84 -9.78
N ILE A 73 -0.90 14.32 -9.80
CA ILE A 73 -0.07 14.53 -8.62
C ILE A 73 0.21 16.01 -8.41
N ARG A 74 0.56 16.37 -7.17
CA ARG A 74 1.10 17.69 -6.86
C ARG A 74 2.59 17.69 -7.19
N TYR A 75 2.98 18.39 -8.25
CA TYR A 75 4.36 18.50 -8.70
C TYR A 75 4.96 19.83 -8.24
N LEU A 76 6.06 19.76 -7.50
CA LEU A 76 6.81 20.89 -6.98
C LEU A 76 8.01 21.14 -7.89
N ARG A 77 8.09 22.35 -8.45
CA ARG A 77 9.24 22.81 -9.25
C ARG A 77 9.73 24.14 -8.72
N LEU A 78 10.99 24.49 -8.97
CA LEU A 78 11.52 25.78 -8.54
C LEU A 78 10.79 26.93 -9.28
N GLY A 79 10.22 27.84 -8.51
CA GLY A 79 9.60 29.08 -8.97
C GLY A 79 10.63 30.19 -9.15
N HIS A 80 10.13 31.35 -9.59
CA HIS A 80 10.97 32.52 -9.87
C HIS A 80 11.51 33.20 -8.62
N ASP A 81 10.83 33.05 -7.49
CA ASP A 81 11.23 33.55 -6.16
C ASP A 81 12.27 32.67 -5.46
N GLY A 82 12.56 31.49 -6.02
CA GLY A 82 13.48 30.52 -5.45
C GLY A 82 12.85 29.56 -4.43
N ASP A 83 11.53 29.61 -4.20
CA ASP A 83 10.77 28.55 -3.52
C ASP A 83 10.10 27.63 -4.56
N TYR A 84 9.26 26.70 -4.12
CA TYR A 84 8.52 25.79 -4.99
C TYR A 84 7.20 26.39 -5.48
N ASP A 85 7.03 26.41 -6.79
CA ASP A 85 5.73 26.50 -7.44
C ASP A 85 5.02 25.15 -7.37
N TYR A 86 3.72 25.19 -7.10
CA TYR A 86 2.84 24.02 -7.13
C TYR A 86 2.14 23.92 -8.47
N LEU A 87 2.27 22.76 -9.12
CA LEU A 87 1.58 22.46 -10.37
C LEU A 87 0.88 21.11 -10.25
N GLN A 88 -0.30 21.01 -10.86
CA GLN A 88 -0.94 19.72 -11.06
C GLN A 88 -0.32 19.04 -12.27
N ARG A 89 0.12 17.79 -12.11
CA ARG A 89 0.73 17.00 -13.19
C ARG A 89 -0.03 15.70 -13.39
N HIS A 90 -0.52 15.49 -14.60
CA HIS A 90 -1.19 14.25 -15.00
C HIS A 90 -0.16 13.13 -15.24
N ILE A 91 -0.46 11.92 -14.75
CA ILE A 91 0.36 10.71 -14.89
C ILE A 91 -0.40 9.68 -15.75
N PRO A 92 -0.23 9.71 -17.09
CA PRO A 92 -0.99 8.88 -18.02
C PRO A 92 -0.68 7.37 -17.93
N GLN A 93 0.35 6.98 -17.19
CA GLN A 93 0.66 5.58 -16.92
C GLN A 93 -0.25 4.97 -15.86
N LEU A 94 -0.94 5.79 -15.05
CA LEU A 94 -1.95 5.31 -14.12
C LEU A 94 -3.25 4.96 -14.85
N ASP A 95 -3.56 5.65 -15.97
CA ASP A 95 -4.65 5.27 -16.86
C ASP A 95 -4.43 3.85 -17.41
N GLY A 96 -5.26 2.91 -16.98
CA GLY A 96 -5.15 1.50 -17.37
C GLY A 96 -3.97 0.76 -16.71
N LEU A 97 -3.47 1.26 -15.58
CA LEU A 97 -2.52 0.52 -14.73
C LEU A 97 -3.09 -0.84 -14.32
N ILE A 98 -4.40 -0.88 -14.04
CA ILE A 98 -5.17 -2.07 -13.73
C ILE A 98 -6.21 -2.31 -14.83
N ASN A 99 -6.30 -3.56 -15.30
CA ASN A 99 -7.40 -4.02 -16.14
C ASN A 99 -8.48 -4.62 -15.24
N SER A 100 -9.74 -4.36 -15.58
CA SER A 100 -10.90 -4.94 -14.90
C SER A 100 -11.73 -5.76 -15.89
N GLU A 101 -12.06 -6.98 -15.51
CA GLU A 101 -12.93 -7.88 -16.25
C GLU A 101 -14.07 -8.34 -15.35
N THR A 102 -15.30 -8.33 -15.88
CA THR A 102 -16.50 -8.75 -15.14
C THR A 102 -17.13 -9.96 -15.83
N SER A 103 -17.45 -10.99 -15.03
CA SER A 103 -18.18 -12.18 -15.44
C SER A 103 -19.44 -12.33 -14.60
N GLU A 104 -20.61 -12.18 -15.23
CA GLU A 104 -21.92 -12.15 -14.56
C GLU A 104 -22.40 -13.53 -14.07
N SER A 105 -21.97 -14.61 -14.73
CA SER A 105 -22.42 -15.98 -14.47
C SER A 105 -21.29 -16.85 -13.91
N PHE A 106 -20.52 -16.30 -12.97
CA PHE A 106 -19.44 -17.02 -12.33
C PHE A 106 -19.98 -18.06 -11.33
N CYS A 107 -19.35 -19.22 -11.30
CA CYS A 107 -19.68 -20.31 -10.37
C CYS A 107 -18.40 -20.84 -9.73
N CYS A 108 -18.42 -21.02 -8.41
CA CYS A 108 -17.31 -21.64 -7.68
C CYS A 108 -17.83 -22.53 -6.55
N ASP A 109 -16.94 -23.35 -5.99
CA ASP A 109 -17.20 -24.02 -4.72
C ASP A 109 -16.94 -23.05 -3.55
N ILE A 110 -17.68 -23.17 -2.45
CA ILE A 110 -17.49 -22.34 -1.24
C ILE A 110 -16.05 -22.37 -0.72
N THR A 111 -15.32 -23.47 -0.91
CA THR A 111 -13.94 -23.62 -0.46
C THR A 111 -12.95 -22.75 -1.25
N ALA A 112 -13.32 -22.33 -2.46
CA ALA A 112 -12.51 -21.42 -3.29
C ALA A 112 -12.48 -19.98 -2.74
N VAL A 113 -13.50 -19.59 -1.97
CA VAL A 113 -13.52 -18.30 -1.27
C VAL A 113 -12.56 -18.37 -0.11
N GLY A 114 -11.53 -17.54 -0.13
CA GLY A 114 -10.52 -17.49 0.92
C GLY A 114 -10.47 -16.15 1.65
N GLY A 115 -11.30 -15.18 1.27
CA GLY A 115 -11.36 -13.87 1.91
C GLY A 115 -12.76 -13.24 1.90
N LEU A 116 -12.93 -12.25 2.78
CA LEU A 116 -14.20 -11.57 3.06
C LEU A 116 -13.99 -10.07 3.13
N SER A 117 -15.03 -9.28 2.89
CA SER A 117 -14.91 -7.81 2.86
C SER A 117 -15.26 -7.16 4.18
N ALA A 118 -16.34 -7.59 4.84
CA ALA A 118 -16.79 -7.01 6.09
C ALA A 118 -17.10 -8.07 7.14
N SER A 119 -16.96 -7.69 8.41
CA SER A 119 -17.56 -8.38 9.55
C SER A 119 -17.89 -7.34 10.59
N SER A 120 -19.09 -7.40 11.15
CA SER A 120 -19.62 -6.38 12.07
C SER A 120 -18.79 -6.22 13.34
N ASP A 121 -17.95 -7.20 13.70
CA ASP A 121 -17.35 -7.27 15.05
C ASP A 121 -15.96 -7.93 15.07
N CYS A 122 -15.22 -7.94 13.96
CA CYS A 122 -13.91 -8.61 13.92
C CYS A 122 -12.86 -7.82 13.15
N ASP A 123 -11.98 -7.16 13.90
CA ASP A 123 -10.73 -6.54 13.40
C ASP A 123 -9.50 -7.43 13.63
N GLN A 124 -9.72 -8.71 13.93
CA GLN A 124 -8.66 -9.62 14.30
C GLN A 124 -7.76 -9.97 13.10
N GLU A 125 -6.47 -10.07 13.39
CA GLU A 125 -5.40 -10.34 12.42
C GLU A 125 -5.27 -11.84 12.14
N LEU A 126 -6.32 -12.43 11.57
CA LEU A 126 -6.31 -13.84 11.20
C LEU A 126 -5.88 -14.02 9.74
N SER A 127 -5.05 -15.02 9.51
CA SER A 127 -4.50 -15.34 8.19
C SER A 127 -5.44 -16.18 7.32
N SER A 128 -6.44 -16.86 7.90
CA SER A 128 -7.35 -17.76 7.20
C SER A 128 -8.79 -17.78 7.75
N LEU A 129 -9.74 -18.12 6.87
CA LEU A 129 -11.15 -18.32 7.23
C LEU A 129 -11.38 -19.54 8.14
N ASP A 130 -10.53 -20.56 8.05
CA ASP A 130 -10.64 -21.75 8.92
C ASP A 130 -10.28 -21.40 10.36
N ALA A 131 -9.22 -20.60 10.57
CA ALA A 131 -8.88 -20.09 11.90
C ALA A 131 -10.01 -19.23 12.48
N PHE A 132 -10.62 -18.38 11.64
CA PHE A 132 -11.77 -17.57 12.03
C PHE A 132 -12.98 -18.43 12.43
N ALA A 133 -13.30 -19.46 11.64
CA ALA A 133 -14.39 -20.38 11.95
C ALA A 133 -14.14 -21.14 13.27
N GLN A 134 -12.92 -21.63 13.48
CA GLN A 134 -12.55 -22.39 14.67
C GLN A 134 -12.46 -21.55 15.94
N GLN A 135 -12.09 -20.27 15.85
CA GLN A 135 -11.92 -19.43 17.05
C GLN A 135 -13.21 -18.68 17.41
N TYR A 136 -13.95 -18.20 16.41
CA TYR A 136 -15.05 -17.25 16.61
C TYR A 136 -16.41 -17.78 16.17
N CYS A 137 -16.47 -18.88 15.42
CA CYS A 137 -17.72 -19.44 14.90
C CYS A 137 -17.99 -20.86 15.40
N GLN A 138 -17.41 -21.27 16.54
CA GLN A 138 -17.50 -22.65 17.04
C GLN A 138 -18.95 -23.13 17.20
N GLU A 139 -19.82 -22.27 17.75
CA GLU A 139 -21.24 -22.60 17.95
C GLU A 139 -21.99 -22.84 16.63
N LEU A 140 -21.53 -22.21 15.55
CA LEU A 140 -22.06 -22.38 14.20
C LEU A 140 -21.42 -23.57 13.47
N ALA A 141 -20.20 -23.95 13.84
CA ALA A 141 -19.41 -25.00 13.20
C ALA A 141 -19.56 -26.39 13.86
N ILE A 142 -20.07 -26.46 15.10
CA ILE A 142 -20.24 -27.70 15.87
C ILE A 142 -21.73 -27.97 16.09
N PRO A 143 -22.24 -29.20 15.94
CA PRO A 143 -21.53 -30.41 15.49
C PRO A 143 -21.32 -30.45 13.97
N LEU A 144 -20.30 -31.20 13.54
CA LEU A 144 -19.97 -31.43 12.13
C LEU A 144 -21.06 -32.26 11.44
N THR A 145 -22.10 -31.60 10.96
CA THR A 145 -23.30 -32.23 10.38
C THR A 145 -23.80 -31.47 9.17
N ARG A 146 -24.46 -32.18 8.25
CA ARG A 146 -25.09 -31.59 7.05
C ARG A 146 -26.20 -30.61 7.42
N ASP A 147 -26.96 -30.90 8.47
CA ASP A 147 -28.04 -30.02 8.93
C ASP A 147 -27.50 -28.67 9.42
N ARG A 148 -26.36 -28.67 10.14
CA ARG A 148 -25.71 -27.44 10.57
C ARG A 148 -25.18 -26.64 9.37
N LEU A 149 -24.59 -27.32 8.39
CA LEU A 149 -24.17 -26.70 7.13
C LEU A 149 -25.36 -26.01 6.44
N ASN A 150 -26.48 -26.71 6.25
CA ASN A 150 -27.66 -26.16 5.61
C ASN A 150 -28.26 -24.97 6.37
N ARG A 151 -28.25 -25.00 7.71
CA ARG A 151 -28.69 -23.86 8.54
C ARG A 151 -27.84 -22.62 8.32
N ASN A 152 -26.52 -22.78 8.27
CA ASN A 152 -25.61 -21.66 8.00
C ASN A 152 -25.83 -21.11 6.57
N LEU A 153 -25.98 -22.00 5.57
CA LEU A 153 -26.25 -21.60 4.18
C LEU A 153 -27.62 -20.92 4.02
N SER A 154 -28.58 -21.19 4.90
CA SER A 154 -29.90 -20.55 4.89
C SER A 154 -29.92 -19.17 5.56
N HIS A 155 -28.79 -18.69 6.09
CA HIS A 155 -28.73 -17.39 6.75
C HIS A 155 -28.93 -16.27 5.73
N HIS A 156 -29.93 -15.43 5.97
CA HIS A 156 -30.33 -14.33 5.07
C HIS A 156 -29.18 -13.37 4.71
N GLY A 157 -28.25 -13.11 5.64
CA GLY A 157 -27.07 -12.27 5.42
C GLY A 157 -26.10 -12.80 4.35
N LEU A 158 -26.18 -14.09 3.97
CA LEU A 158 -25.35 -14.65 2.90
C LEU A 158 -25.76 -14.22 1.50
N ARG A 159 -27.05 -13.90 1.29
CA ARG A 159 -27.59 -13.44 0.01
C ARG A 159 -27.05 -14.22 -1.19
N LEU A 160 -27.17 -15.55 -1.14
CA LEU A 160 -26.54 -16.47 -2.12
C LEU A 160 -26.96 -16.21 -3.58
N SER A 161 -28.07 -15.51 -3.82
CA SER A 161 -28.54 -15.12 -5.15
C SER A 161 -27.88 -13.84 -5.71
N GLU A 162 -27.17 -13.07 -4.90
CA GLU A 162 -26.64 -11.74 -5.22
C GLU A 162 -25.16 -11.63 -4.86
N MET A 163 -24.42 -12.75 -4.99
CA MET A 163 -23.02 -12.77 -4.60
C MET A 163 -22.17 -11.97 -5.59
N VAL A 164 -21.28 -11.15 -5.06
CA VAL A 164 -20.24 -10.45 -5.82
C VAL A 164 -18.88 -10.88 -5.30
N PHE A 165 -18.02 -11.33 -6.21
CA PHE A 165 -16.68 -11.78 -5.91
C PHE A 165 -15.64 -10.85 -6.52
N ASN A 166 -14.52 -10.68 -5.83
CA ASN A 166 -13.35 -9.97 -6.32
C ASN A 166 -12.15 -10.90 -6.35
N GLN A 167 -11.35 -10.81 -7.42
CA GLN A 167 -10.06 -11.49 -7.54
C GLN A 167 -8.99 -10.49 -7.98
N PHE A 168 -7.81 -10.56 -7.36
CA PHE A 168 -6.69 -9.65 -7.62
C PHE A 168 -5.45 -10.48 -7.96
N THR A 169 -4.82 -10.24 -9.12
CA THR A 169 -3.66 -11.05 -9.56
C THR A 169 -2.45 -10.91 -8.65
N TRP A 170 -2.32 -9.75 -7.98
CA TRP A 170 -1.22 -9.45 -7.06
C TRP A 170 -1.41 -10.00 -5.63
N MET A 171 -2.53 -10.64 -5.35
CA MET A 171 -2.76 -11.33 -4.07
C MET A 171 -2.53 -12.83 -4.23
N PRO A 172 -2.15 -13.55 -3.16
CA PRO A 172 -2.20 -15.02 -3.16
C PRO A 172 -3.56 -15.48 -3.68
N ALA A 173 -3.59 -16.52 -4.53
CA ALA A 173 -4.77 -16.98 -5.29
C ALA A 173 -6.02 -17.20 -4.43
N ARG A 174 -6.71 -16.11 -4.13
CA ARG A 174 -7.79 -16.03 -3.17
C ARG A 174 -8.94 -15.28 -3.83
N LEU A 175 -10.09 -15.93 -3.84
CA LEU A 175 -11.35 -15.30 -4.18
C LEU A 175 -11.88 -14.60 -2.92
N TYR A 176 -12.23 -13.32 -3.05
CA TYR A 176 -12.86 -12.55 -1.99
C TYR A 176 -14.35 -12.44 -2.26
N TRP A 177 -15.17 -12.74 -1.26
CA TRP A 177 -16.59 -12.42 -1.33
C TRP A 177 -16.83 -11.00 -0.79
N ASN A 178 -17.50 -10.18 -1.58
CA ASN A 178 -17.86 -8.80 -1.23
C ASN A 178 -19.11 -8.75 -0.34
N ASN A 179 -18.97 -9.32 0.86
CA ASN A 179 -20.05 -9.44 1.80
C ASN A 179 -20.27 -8.15 2.58
N VAL A 180 -21.55 -7.86 2.87
CA VAL A 180 -21.96 -6.80 3.81
C VAL A 180 -22.23 -7.38 5.20
N ASP A 181 -22.70 -8.63 5.25
CA ASP A 181 -23.06 -9.35 6.47
C ASP A 181 -22.74 -10.85 6.28
N GLY A 182 -23.03 -11.70 7.27
CA GLY A 182 -23.00 -13.15 7.15
C GLY A 182 -21.60 -13.77 7.25
N ALA A 183 -20.57 -13.00 7.61
CA ALA A 183 -19.18 -13.48 7.70
C ALA A 183 -19.04 -14.73 8.59
N HIS A 184 -19.65 -14.73 9.77
CA HIS A 184 -19.60 -15.86 10.72
C HIS A 184 -20.28 -17.12 10.16
N HIS A 185 -21.48 -16.96 9.59
CA HIS A 185 -22.21 -18.08 8.96
C HIS A 185 -21.48 -18.62 7.74
N PHE A 186 -20.89 -17.75 6.92
CA PHE A 186 -20.12 -18.14 5.75
C PHE A 186 -18.86 -18.91 6.15
N ALA A 187 -18.09 -18.39 7.10
CA ALA A 187 -16.87 -19.06 7.58
C ALA A 187 -17.19 -20.43 8.17
N ALA A 188 -18.25 -20.53 8.98
CA ALA A 188 -18.71 -21.80 9.53
C ALA A 188 -19.21 -22.77 8.44
N ALA A 189 -19.98 -22.30 7.45
CA ALA A 189 -20.44 -23.11 6.33
C ALA A 189 -19.27 -23.63 5.48
N ARG A 190 -18.31 -22.77 5.15
CA ARG A 190 -17.09 -23.14 4.41
C ARG A 190 -16.27 -24.19 5.17
N PHE A 191 -16.09 -23.98 6.48
CA PHE A 191 -15.38 -24.92 7.35
C PHE A 191 -16.08 -26.28 7.37
N LEU A 192 -17.40 -26.31 7.60
CA LEU A 192 -18.21 -27.53 7.57
C LEU A 192 -18.16 -28.24 6.22
N ALA A 193 -18.32 -27.52 5.11
CA ALA A 193 -18.23 -28.07 3.76
C ALA A 193 -16.88 -28.76 3.52
N THR A 194 -15.79 -28.13 3.97
CA THR A 194 -14.43 -28.71 3.92
C THR A 194 -14.32 -29.99 4.74
N GLN A 195 -14.74 -29.95 6.02
CA GLN A 195 -14.61 -31.10 6.93
C GLN A 195 -15.50 -32.28 6.53
N LEU A 196 -16.66 -32.02 5.94
CA LEU A 196 -17.61 -33.03 5.48
C LEU A 196 -17.31 -33.54 4.06
N SER A 197 -16.32 -32.97 3.38
CA SER A 197 -16.06 -33.17 1.95
C SER A 197 -17.33 -32.99 1.10
N GLN A 198 -18.15 -32.00 1.46
CA GLN A 198 -19.41 -31.69 0.80
C GLN A 198 -19.26 -30.44 -0.07
N PRO A 199 -19.34 -30.56 -1.41
CA PRO A 199 -19.26 -29.40 -2.28
C PRO A 199 -20.49 -28.52 -2.11
N VAL A 200 -20.29 -27.20 -2.21
CA VAL A 200 -21.34 -26.19 -2.14
C VAL A 200 -21.09 -25.20 -3.27
N SER A 201 -21.95 -25.24 -4.30
CA SER A 201 -21.88 -24.33 -5.43
C SER A 201 -22.42 -22.96 -5.05
N LEU A 202 -21.61 -21.93 -5.31
CA LEU A 202 -21.95 -20.52 -5.21
C LEU A 202 -21.96 -19.93 -6.62
N THR A 203 -22.90 -19.02 -6.87
CA THR A 203 -23.04 -18.33 -8.16
C THR A 203 -23.13 -16.83 -7.95
N GLY A 204 -22.58 -16.06 -8.87
CA GLY A 204 -22.67 -14.61 -8.81
C GLY A 204 -21.76 -13.92 -9.82
N GLN A 205 -21.57 -12.61 -9.62
CA GLN A 205 -20.68 -11.80 -10.43
C GLN A 205 -19.23 -11.95 -9.94
N LEU A 206 -18.27 -12.13 -10.85
CA LEU A 206 -16.84 -12.05 -10.55
C LEU A 206 -16.23 -10.81 -11.21
N ASN A 207 -15.57 -9.98 -10.42
CA ASN A 207 -14.71 -8.90 -10.88
C ASN A 207 -13.25 -9.31 -10.70
N THR A 208 -12.53 -9.40 -11.81
CA THR A 208 -11.10 -9.72 -11.84
C THR A 208 -10.31 -8.46 -12.12
N TYR A 209 -9.35 -8.16 -11.24
CA TYR A 209 -8.43 -7.05 -11.37
C TYR A 209 -7.03 -7.59 -11.65
N SER A 210 -6.48 -7.23 -12.79
CA SER A 210 -5.15 -7.65 -13.22
C SER A 210 -4.26 -6.45 -13.53
N ILE A 211 -2.98 -6.62 -13.29
CA ILE A 211 -2.01 -5.55 -13.54
C ILE A 211 -1.66 -5.47 -15.01
N ASN A 212 -1.48 -4.24 -15.50
CA ASN A 212 -0.94 -3.99 -16.83
C ASN A 212 0.60 -3.83 -16.75
N PRO A 213 1.39 -4.87 -17.09
CA PRO A 213 2.84 -4.83 -16.94
C PRO A 213 3.50 -3.82 -17.88
N GLN A 214 2.86 -3.48 -19.01
CA GLN A 214 3.36 -2.44 -19.90
C GLN A 214 3.27 -1.06 -19.24
N LYS A 215 2.15 -0.75 -18.57
CA LYS A 215 1.96 0.51 -17.86
C LYS A 215 2.92 0.64 -16.68
N ILE A 216 3.17 -0.44 -15.94
CA ILE A 216 4.21 -0.47 -14.91
C ILE A 216 5.58 -0.14 -15.49
N ARG A 217 5.99 -0.80 -16.58
CA ARG A 217 7.29 -0.50 -17.22
C ARG A 217 7.38 0.96 -17.69
N GLN A 218 6.30 1.51 -18.25
CA GLN A 218 6.26 2.91 -18.68
C GLN A 218 6.37 3.87 -17.49
N LEU A 219 5.74 3.53 -16.36
CA LEU A 219 5.78 4.32 -15.13
C LEU A 219 7.19 4.30 -14.52
N THR A 220 7.76 3.11 -14.30
CA THR A 220 9.07 2.92 -13.66
C THR A 220 10.26 3.29 -14.54
N ALA A 221 10.04 3.44 -15.86
CA ALA A 221 11.02 4.03 -16.78
C ALA A 221 11.15 5.55 -16.62
N GLN A 222 10.08 6.25 -16.21
CA GLN A 222 10.07 7.71 -16.05
C GLN A 222 10.25 8.15 -14.60
N TRP A 223 9.73 7.36 -13.65
CA TRP A 223 9.62 7.75 -12.25
C TRP A 223 10.24 6.73 -11.32
N ASP A 224 11.01 7.22 -10.35
CA ASP A 224 11.31 6.50 -9.13
C ASP A 224 10.35 6.96 -8.03
N LEU A 225 9.72 6.00 -7.36
CA LEU A 225 8.65 6.21 -6.40
C LEU A 225 9.06 5.69 -5.03
N PHE A 226 9.01 6.56 -4.03
CA PHE A 226 9.37 6.23 -2.64
C PHE A 226 8.25 6.60 -1.69
N LEU A 227 8.04 5.78 -0.66
CA LEU A 227 7.16 6.13 0.46
C LEU A 227 7.96 6.90 1.50
N VAL A 228 7.47 8.09 1.86
CA VAL A 228 8.09 8.96 2.87
C VAL A 228 7.03 9.33 3.91
N PRO A 229 7.35 9.30 5.22
CA PRO A 229 6.40 9.66 6.26
C PRO A 229 5.83 11.07 6.06
N GLU A 230 4.51 11.23 6.10
CA GLU A 230 3.85 12.52 5.84
C GLU A 230 4.40 13.65 6.71
N GLY A 231 4.65 13.36 8.00
CA GLY A 231 5.13 14.33 8.98
C GLY A 231 6.47 14.99 8.62
N ILE A 232 7.28 14.38 7.74
CA ILE A 232 8.57 14.95 7.32
C ILE A 232 8.56 15.49 5.89
N VAL A 233 7.56 15.14 5.07
CA VAL A 233 7.52 15.47 3.63
C VAL A 233 7.57 16.98 3.39
N TYR A 234 6.72 17.74 4.08
CA TYR A 234 6.57 19.19 3.84
C TYR A 234 7.53 20.07 4.65
N GLY A 235 8.30 19.49 5.58
CA GLY A 235 9.31 20.19 6.38
C GLY A 235 10.72 19.81 5.95
N GLU A 236 11.40 19.02 6.78
CA GLU A 236 12.81 18.65 6.62
C GLU A 236 13.14 18.00 5.26
N PHE A 237 12.21 17.25 4.68
CA PHE A 237 12.42 16.64 3.35
C PHE A 237 12.32 17.69 2.23
N LYS A 238 11.21 18.44 2.16
CA LYS A 238 11.02 19.55 1.20
C LYS A 238 12.20 20.53 1.24
N ASP A 239 12.61 20.96 2.44
CA ASP A 239 13.70 21.92 2.61
C ASP A 239 15.04 21.40 2.07
N ALA A 240 15.31 20.09 2.25
CA ALA A 240 16.54 19.49 1.75
C ALA A 240 16.55 19.44 0.22
N LEU A 241 15.38 19.14 -0.39
CA LEU A 241 15.22 19.15 -1.85
C LEU A 241 15.24 20.57 -2.42
N LEU A 242 14.74 21.56 -1.68
CA LEU A 242 14.76 22.97 -2.09
C LEU A 242 16.20 23.48 -2.22
N ARG A 243 17.07 23.17 -1.25
CA ARG A 243 18.50 23.51 -1.32
C ARG A 243 19.20 22.89 -2.53
N LEU A 244 18.75 21.70 -2.93
CA LEU A 244 19.22 21.00 -4.12
C LEU A 244 18.57 21.51 -5.42
N LYS A 245 17.55 22.39 -5.31
CA LYS A 245 16.69 22.81 -6.41
C LYS A 245 16.08 21.62 -7.16
N CYS A 246 15.80 20.54 -6.43
CA CYS A 246 15.31 19.29 -7.00
C CYS A 246 13.79 19.35 -7.17
N PRO A 247 13.24 19.23 -8.38
CA PRO A 247 11.80 19.08 -8.54
C PRO A 247 11.36 17.68 -8.10
N PHE A 248 10.14 17.56 -7.60
CA PHE A 248 9.56 16.27 -7.21
C PHE A 248 8.04 16.34 -7.17
N GLY A 249 7.37 15.21 -7.34
CA GLY A 249 5.93 15.09 -7.14
C GLY A 249 5.58 14.48 -5.79
N VAL A 250 4.36 14.77 -5.32
CA VAL A 250 3.77 14.23 -4.10
C VAL A 250 2.35 13.77 -4.39
N SER A 251 2.00 12.59 -3.91
CA SER A 251 0.64 12.06 -3.95
C SER A 251 0.35 11.16 -2.76
N ASN A 252 -0.91 10.77 -2.62
CA ASN A 252 -1.28 9.68 -1.73
C ASN A 252 -0.79 8.32 -2.29
N PRO A 253 -0.44 7.36 -1.43
CA PRO A 253 -0.23 5.97 -1.83
C PRO A 253 -1.54 5.32 -2.29
N PRO A 254 -1.49 4.15 -2.96
CA PRO A 254 -2.69 3.32 -3.12
C PRO A 254 -3.27 3.01 -1.74
N HIS A 255 -4.59 2.92 -1.61
CA HIS A 255 -5.23 2.67 -0.32
C HIS A 255 -5.13 1.19 0.07
N TRP A 256 -4.97 0.91 1.36
CA TRP A 256 -5.32 -0.36 1.98
C TRP A 256 -5.79 -0.09 3.41
N GLU A 257 -6.95 -0.62 3.78
CA GLU A 257 -7.60 -0.32 5.05
C GLU A 257 -6.94 -1.15 6.17
N ASN A 258 -6.66 -0.51 7.32
CA ASN A 258 -5.71 -0.92 8.37
C ASN A 258 -4.22 -0.71 8.04
N GLY A 259 -3.91 0.08 7.00
CA GLY A 259 -2.56 0.48 6.70
C GLY A 259 -2.09 1.70 7.51
N ASP A 260 -0.78 1.79 7.69
CA ASP A 260 -0.13 3.06 8.04
C ASP A 260 -0.10 4.02 6.84
N GLU A 261 -0.77 3.74 5.71
CA GLU A 261 -0.59 4.45 4.44
C GLU A 261 -0.93 5.93 4.54
N GLN A 262 -1.90 6.27 5.39
CA GLN A 262 -2.26 7.66 5.69
C GLN A 262 -1.08 8.45 6.27
N HIS A 263 -0.15 7.76 6.96
CA HIS A 263 1.07 8.33 7.51
C HIS A 263 2.21 8.44 6.49
N PHE A 264 1.99 8.09 5.22
CA PHE A 264 2.97 8.19 4.16
C PHE A 264 2.46 9.04 2.98
N ARG A 265 3.41 9.54 2.20
CA ARG A 265 3.17 10.07 0.85
C ARG A 265 4.10 9.41 -0.14
N VAL A 266 3.66 9.31 -1.38
CA VAL A 266 4.49 8.88 -2.50
C VAL A 266 5.26 10.08 -3.01
N ILE A 267 6.58 9.99 -2.98
CA ILE A 267 7.49 10.95 -3.61
C ILE A 267 7.84 10.45 -5.00
N TRP A 268 7.57 11.30 -5.99
CA TRP A 268 7.78 11.04 -7.41
C TRP A 268 9.04 11.75 -7.90
N LEU A 269 10.05 11.00 -8.33
CA LEU A 269 11.31 11.54 -8.81
C LEU A 269 11.53 11.17 -10.27
N GLU A 270 11.76 12.18 -11.12
CA GLU A 270 11.99 11.95 -12.54
C GLU A 270 13.38 11.37 -12.81
N ARG A 271 13.42 10.16 -13.38
CA ARG A 271 14.66 9.41 -13.57
C ARG A 271 15.65 10.09 -14.53
N HIS A 272 15.14 10.87 -15.48
CA HIS A 272 15.95 11.50 -16.51
C HIS A 272 16.61 12.82 -16.05
N GLN A 273 16.21 13.35 -14.90
CA GLN A 273 16.79 14.57 -14.34
C GLN A 273 17.92 14.24 -13.35
N THR A 274 19.02 14.99 -13.43
CA THR A 274 20.23 14.70 -12.64
C THR A 274 20.01 14.78 -11.12
N ALA A 275 19.34 15.82 -10.64
CA ALA A 275 19.09 15.99 -9.20
C ALA A 275 18.12 14.94 -8.65
N PRO A 276 16.91 14.73 -9.22
CA PRO A 276 16.02 13.64 -8.81
C PRO A 276 16.67 12.26 -8.87
N ALA A 277 17.46 11.94 -9.90
CA ALA A 277 18.16 10.66 -9.98
C ALA A 277 19.25 10.46 -8.91
N ARG A 278 19.84 11.55 -8.40
CA ARG A 278 20.77 11.50 -7.25
C ARG A 278 20.02 11.31 -5.93
N VAL A 279 18.88 11.98 -5.76
CA VAL A 279 17.99 11.81 -4.59
C VAL A 279 17.45 10.38 -4.53
N SER A 280 16.99 9.84 -5.66
CA SER A 280 16.50 8.46 -5.78
C SER A 280 17.54 7.45 -5.29
N ARG A 281 18.79 7.55 -5.78
CA ARG A 281 19.90 6.70 -5.33
C ARG A 281 20.16 6.82 -3.83
N LEU A 282 20.09 8.03 -3.28
CA LEU A 282 20.29 8.26 -1.85
C LEU A 282 19.17 7.65 -1.00
N GLN A 283 17.91 7.79 -1.43
CA GLN A 283 16.77 7.18 -0.73
C GLN A 283 16.83 5.66 -0.77
N ALA A 284 17.16 5.08 -1.92
CA ALA A 284 17.36 3.63 -2.06
C ALA A 284 18.49 3.13 -1.15
N GLN A 285 19.62 3.84 -1.09
CA GLN A 285 20.75 3.50 -0.20
C GLN A 285 20.41 3.63 1.28
N ALA A 286 19.55 4.60 1.64
CA ALA A 286 19.07 4.79 2.99
C ALA A 286 18.00 3.77 3.40
N GLY A 287 17.43 3.01 2.45
CA GLY A 287 16.44 1.97 2.72
C GLY A 287 14.99 2.45 2.71
N PHE A 288 14.68 3.61 2.12
CA PHE A 288 13.28 4.02 1.97
C PHE A 288 12.48 2.99 1.15
N PRO A 289 11.22 2.69 1.54
CA PRO A 289 10.39 1.77 0.77
C PRO A 289 10.19 2.26 -0.67
N SER A 290 10.57 1.41 -1.63
CA SER A 290 10.44 1.69 -3.06
C SER A 290 9.11 1.14 -3.58
N LEU A 291 8.18 2.05 -3.90
CA LEU A 291 6.91 1.68 -4.55
C LEU A 291 7.16 1.21 -5.99
N SER A 292 8.18 1.74 -6.67
CA SER A 292 8.60 1.28 -8.00
C SER A 292 9.05 -0.19 -7.98
N GLN A 293 9.76 -0.60 -6.93
CA GLN A 293 10.15 -2.00 -6.73
C GLN A 293 8.93 -2.87 -6.46
N GLN A 294 8.07 -2.46 -5.52
CA GLN A 294 6.84 -3.18 -5.20
C GLN A 294 5.98 -3.41 -6.45
N LEU A 295 5.74 -2.36 -7.25
CA LEU A 295 5.03 -2.45 -8.52
C LEU A 295 5.66 -3.45 -9.50
N SER A 296 7.00 -3.46 -9.59
CA SER A 296 7.72 -4.34 -10.51
C SER A 296 7.69 -5.82 -10.07
N GLU A 297 7.43 -6.08 -8.79
CA GLU A 297 7.31 -7.43 -8.21
C GLU A 297 5.89 -8.00 -8.30
N LEU A 298 4.89 -7.17 -8.63
CA LEU A 298 3.51 -7.62 -8.79
C LEU A 298 3.39 -8.54 -10.02
N LYS A 299 2.62 -9.60 -9.87
CA LYS A 299 2.37 -10.61 -10.91
C LYS A 299 0.94 -10.57 -11.43
#